data_AF-A0A2M8FGV8-F1
#
_entry.id   AF-A0A2M8FGV8-F1
#
_cell.length_a   1.000
_cell.length_b   1.000
_cell.length_c   1.000
_cell.angle_alpha   90.00
_cell.angle_beta   90.00
_cell.angle_gamma   90.00
#
_symmetry.space_group_name_H-M   'P 1'
#
loop_
_entity.id
_entity.type
_entity.pdbx_description
1 polymer ?
#
loop_
_entity_poly.entity_id
_entity_poly.type
_entity_poly.pdbx_seq_one_letter_code
_entity_poly.pdbx_strand_id
1 'polypeptide(L)'
;MNNKIARLIKNLIAFLRKHGNRIANIFTNPHLLSFFISLIIIFTLPQIFDKYTAKTISKNKHVTYQNIYYTDLDSDNISEKISIETNYDNKTCLRVYKNNKVVEQWNFNGKYISSKPPFWNDVDTDGFAELFVFTNHDNKMFLNCVSPLKNKILRIEREICDYIPFGKTNDCQLNYCGYFDENKDGIKEFYFFANTGFSVQPRKMFAYDLVKDTLYYSEKSCAGVEKVLADYGSKTNDLNFLTVSNAVGNCDGTVPYSDMYAWLM
;
A
#
# COMPACT_ATOMS: atom_id res chain seq x y z
N MET A 1 -46.52 -63.44 -10.37
CA MET A 1 -45.55 -62.31 -10.51
C MET A 1 -44.10 -62.77 -10.68
N ASN A 2 -43.68 -63.91 -10.11
CA ASN A 2 -42.28 -64.37 -10.10
C ASN A 2 -41.65 -64.71 -11.46
N ASN A 3 -42.40 -65.27 -12.43
CA ASN A 3 -41.82 -65.68 -13.71
C ASN A 3 -41.39 -64.53 -14.63
N LYS A 4 -42.02 -63.34 -14.51
CA LYS A 4 -41.62 -62.16 -15.29
C LYS A 4 -40.28 -61.59 -14.80
N ILE A 5 -40.07 -61.53 -13.49
CA ILE A 5 -38.83 -61.05 -12.87
C ILE A 5 -37.67 -62.01 -13.19
N ALA A 6 -37.88 -63.32 -13.07
CA ALA A 6 -36.88 -64.33 -13.41
C ALA A 6 -36.45 -64.25 -14.89
N ARG A 7 -37.41 -64.00 -15.80
CA ARG A 7 -37.11 -63.81 -17.23
C ARG A 7 -36.35 -62.52 -17.51
N LEU A 8 -36.67 -61.43 -16.82
CA LEU A 8 -35.93 -60.16 -16.92
C LEU A 8 -34.48 -60.31 -16.46
N ILE A 9 -34.24 -60.98 -15.33
CA ILE A 9 -32.88 -61.23 -14.81
C ILE A 9 -32.09 -62.10 -15.79
N LYS A 10 -32.68 -63.18 -16.33
CA LYS A 10 -32.00 -64.06 -17.28
C LYS A 10 -31.64 -63.34 -18.59
N ASN A 11 -32.51 -62.47 -19.07
CA ASN A 11 -32.25 -61.63 -20.25
C ASN A 11 -31.16 -60.59 -19.97
N LEU A 12 -31.14 -59.97 -18.78
CA LEU A 12 -30.10 -59.02 -18.36
C LEU A 12 -28.72 -59.70 -18.28
N ILE A 13 -28.63 -60.89 -17.68
CA ILE A 13 -27.37 -61.66 -17.60
C ILE A 13 -26.86 -62.05 -18.99
N ALA A 14 -27.75 -62.52 -19.88
CA ALA A 14 -27.37 -62.87 -21.25
C ALA A 14 -26.89 -61.66 -22.05
N PHE A 15 -27.55 -60.50 -21.86
CA PHE A 15 -27.15 -59.24 -22.47
C PHE A 15 -25.77 -58.77 -21.97
N LEU A 16 -25.56 -58.78 -20.64
CA LEU A 16 -24.28 -58.42 -20.02
C LEU A 16 -23.15 -59.36 -20.45
N ARG A 17 -23.41 -60.67 -20.65
CA ARG A 17 -22.41 -61.62 -21.13
C ARG A 17 -22.04 -61.42 -22.60
N LYS A 18 -23.00 -61.01 -23.45
CA LYS A 18 -22.79 -60.76 -24.88
C LYS A 18 -22.10 -59.42 -25.16
N HIS A 19 -22.38 -58.40 -24.35
CA HIS A 19 -21.88 -57.04 -24.54
C HIS A 19 -20.86 -56.60 -23.48
N GLY A 20 -20.54 -57.46 -22.51
CA GLY A 20 -19.73 -57.14 -21.34
C GLY A 20 -18.38 -56.50 -21.67
N ASN A 21 -17.66 -57.02 -22.68
CA ASN A 21 -16.36 -56.45 -23.07
C ASN A 21 -16.49 -55.06 -23.71
N ARG A 22 -17.56 -54.81 -24.46
CA ARG A 22 -17.83 -53.48 -25.04
C ARG A 22 -18.27 -52.49 -23.96
N ILE A 23 -19.08 -52.95 -23.02
CA ILE A 23 -19.52 -52.17 -21.86
C ILE A 23 -18.31 -51.84 -20.97
N ALA A 24 -17.45 -52.82 -20.69
CA ALA A 24 -16.21 -52.62 -19.95
C ALA A 24 -15.31 -51.58 -20.64
N ASN A 25 -15.09 -51.68 -21.95
CA ASN A 25 -14.28 -50.70 -22.69
C ASN A 25 -14.86 -49.28 -22.65
N ILE A 26 -16.17 -49.13 -22.56
CA ILE A 26 -16.82 -47.82 -22.39
C ILE A 26 -16.55 -47.27 -20.98
N PHE A 27 -16.70 -48.10 -19.94
CA PHE A 27 -16.48 -47.70 -18.55
C PHE A 27 -15.00 -47.55 -18.18
N THR A 28 -14.08 -48.20 -18.89
CA THR A 28 -12.62 -48.02 -18.74
C THR A 28 -12.06 -46.96 -19.68
N ASN A 29 -12.90 -46.26 -20.45
CA ASN A 29 -12.45 -45.16 -21.28
C ASN A 29 -11.91 -44.04 -20.37
N PRO A 30 -10.62 -43.64 -20.52
CA PRO A 30 -10.02 -42.61 -19.67
C PRO A 30 -10.81 -41.30 -19.64
N HIS A 31 -11.43 -40.92 -20.76
CA HIS A 31 -12.23 -39.69 -20.86
C HIS A 31 -13.50 -39.79 -20.01
N LEU A 32 -14.20 -40.93 -20.05
CA LEU A 32 -15.41 -41.12 -19.26
C LEU A 32 -15.10 -41.15 -17.77
N LEU A 33 -14.02 -41.83 -17.37
CA LEU A 33 -13.58 -41.88 -15.98
C LEU A 33 -13.18 -40.50 -15.47
N SER A 34 -12.41 -39.74 -16.28
CA SER A 34 -12.02 -38.37 -15.94
C SER A 34 -13.22 -37.43 -15.78
N PHE A 35 -14.26 -37.61 -16.59
CA PHE A 35 -15.49 -36.82 -16.50
C PHE A 35 -16.22 -37.06 -15.18
N PHE A 36 -16.39 -38.32 -14.77
CA PHE A 36 -17.03 -38.64 -13.48
C PHE A 36 -16.19 -38.17 -12.28
N ILE A 37 -14.87 -38.37 -12.31
CA ILE A 37 -13.97 -37.86 -11.27
C ILE A 37 -14.05 -36.33 -11.19
N SER A 38 -14.06 -35.65 -12.34
CA SER A 38 -14.20 -34.19 -12.39
C SER A 38 -15.52 -33.72 -11.81
N LEU A 39 -16.64 -34.41 -12.10
CA LEU A 39 -17.93 -34.10 -11.48
C LEU A 39 -17.89 -34.27 -9.97
N ILE A 40 -17.31 -35.36 -9.46
CA ILE A 40 -17.15 -35.58 -8.03
C ILE A 40 -16.34 -34.44 -7.41
N ILE A 41 -15.22 -34.05 -8.03
CA ILE A 41 -14.39 -32.94 -7.56
C ILE A 41 -15.17 -31.62 -7.58
N ILE A 42 -15.88 -31.28 -8.66
CA ILE A 42 -16.67 -30.05 -8.78
C ILE A 42 -17.77 -29.98 -7.70
N PHE A 43 -18.46 -31.08 -7.42
CA PHE A 43 -19.53 -31.12 -6.42
C PHE A 43 -19.02 -31.24 -4.98
N THR A 44 -17.80 -31.72 -4.77
CA THR A 44 -17.19 -31.85 -3.42
C THR A 44 -16.25 -30.70 -3.07
N LEU A 45 -15.83 -29.91 -4.06
CA LEU A 45 -15.10 -28.66 -3.84
C LEU A 45 -15.96 -27.76 -2.95
N PRO A 46 -15.49 -27.42 -1.74
CA PRO A 46 -16.19 -26.44 -0.94
C PRO A 46 -16.29 -25.15 -1.75
N GLN A 47 -17.37 -24.39 -1.54
CA GLN A 47 -17.51 -23.07 -2.12
C GLN A 47 -16.53 -22.14 -1.39
N ILE A 48 -15.23 -22.27 -1.69
CA ILE A 48 -14.12 -21.59 -1.00
C ILE A 48 -14.15 -20.08 -1.25
N PHE A 49 -14.92 -19.64 -2.25
CA PHE A 49 -15.06 -18.24 -2.61
C PHE A 49 -16.50 -17.80 -2.46
N ASP A 50 -16.83 -17.29 -1.27
CA ASP A 50 -17.91 -16.32 -1.19
C ASP A 50 -17.51 -15.13 -2.07
N LYS A 51 -18.37 -14.79 -3.02
CA LYS A 51 -18.15 -13.62 -3.86
C LYS A 51 -18.10 -12.40 -2.94
N TYR A 52 -16.99 -11.66 -2.96
CA TYR A 52 -16.89 -10.39 -2.26
C TYR A 52 -18.10 -9.52 -2.60
N THR A 53 -18.89 -9.15 -1.60
CA THR A 53 -20.05 -8.27 -1.78
C THR A 53 -19.66 -6.87 -1.35
N ALA A 54 -19.60 -5.95 -2.32
CA ALA A 54 -19.50 -4.54 -2.03
C ALA A 54 -20.90 -4.00 -1.76
N LYS A 55 -21.12 -3.42 -0.57
CA LYS A 55 -22.34 -2.70 -0.23
C LYS A 55 -22.00 -1.24 0.04
N THR A 56 -22.78 -0.33 -0.53
CA THR A 56 -22.65 1.09 -0.22
C THR A 56 -23.11 1.34 1.21
N ILE A 57 -22.18 1.69 2.10
CA ILE A 57 -22.49 2.03 3.50
C ILE A 57 -22.94 3.49 3.61
N SER A 58 -22.36 4.38 2.81
CA SER A 58 -22.75 5.80 2.77
C SER A 58 -22.43 6.45 1.43
N LYS A 59 -23.08 7.58 1.14
CA LYS A 59 -22.80 8.43 -0.02
C LYS A 59 -22.81 9.88 0.42
N ASN A 60 -21.65 10.54 0.33
CA ASN A 60 -21.48 11.94 0.69
C ASN A 60 -21.03 12.74 -0.52
N LYS A 61 -21.38 14.03 -0.55
CA LYS A 61 -20.84 14.95 -1.56
C LYS A 61 -19.39 15.27 -1.19
N HIS A 62 -18.47 14.95 -2.09
CA HIS A 62 -17.06 15.28 -1.91
C HIS A 62 -16.88 16.80 -1.88
N VAL A 63 -16.25 17.32 -0.83
CA VAL A 63 -15.86 18.73 -0.74
C VAL A 63 -14.51 18.86 -1.42
N THR A 64 -14.35 19.81 -2.35
CA THR A 64 -13.15 19.94 -3.21
C THR A 64 -11.83 20.05 -2.45
N TYR A 65 -11.85 20.51 -1.19
CA TYR A 65 -10.65 20.75 -0.37
C TYR A 65 -10.45 19.72 0.75
N GLN A 66 -11.16 18.60 0.68
CA GLN A 66 -11.12 17.53 1.67
C GLN A 66 -10.66 16.25 0.99
N ASN A 67 -9.61 15.65 1.52
CA ASN A 67 -9.20 14.29 1.18
C ASN A 67 -9.65 13.35 2.29
N ILE A 68 -10.18 12.18 1.93
CA ILE A 68 -10.66 11.17 2.86
C ILE A 68 -9.93 9.86 2.59
N TYR A 69 -9.38 9.27 3.64
CA TYR A 69 -8.65 8.00 3.61
C TYR A 69 -9.20 7.07 4.69
N TYR A 70 -8.97 5.77 4.52
CA TYR A 70 -9.35 4.76 5.49
C TYR A 70 -8.16 3.83 5.70
N THR A 71 -7.79 3.61 6.96
CA THR A 71 -6.78 2.63 7.35
C THR A 71 -7.07 2.14 8.75
N ASP A 72 -6.68 0.89 9.03
CA ASP A 72 -6.69 0.32 10.37
C ASP A 72 -5.53 0.91 11.18
N LEU A 73 -5.84 1.67 12.23
CA LEU A 73 -4.88 2.38 13.06
C LEU A 73 -4.60 1.68 14.39
N ASP A 74 -5.36 0.66 14.79
CA ASP A 74 -5.12 -0.12 16.01
C ASP A 74 -5.11 -1.64 15.80
N SER A 75 -4.98 -2.07 14.55
CA SER A 75 -4.85 -3.48 14.16
C SER A 75 -6.09 -4.32 14.54
N ASP A 76 -7.28 -3.72 14.61
CA ASP A 76 -8.54 -4.40 14.95
C ASP A 76 -9.29 -4.95 13.70
N ASN A 77 -8.70 -4.81 12.52
CA ASN A 77 -9.26 -5.09 11.18
C ASN A 77 -10.45 -4.20 10.78
N ILE A 78 -10.69 -3.10 11.49
CA ILE A 78 -11.70 -2.10 11.17
C ILE A 78 -11.00 -0.77 10.91
N SER A 79 -11.08 -0.27 9.68
CA SER A 79 -10.40 0.99 9.35
C SER A 79 -11.06 2.21 10.00
N GLU A 80 -10.26 3.02 10.68
CA GLU A 80 -10.55 4.41 10.98
C GLU A 80 -10.60 5.26 9.71
N LYS A 81 -11.38 6.34 9.79
CA LYS A 81 -11.46 7.34 8.72
C LYS A 81 -10.53 8.50 9.06
N ILE A 82 -9.66 8.84 8.12
CA ILE A 82 -8.79 10.01 8.18
C ILE A 82 -9.34 11.05 7.20
N SER A 83 -9.49 12.29 7.66
CA SER A 83 -9.84 13.42 6.82
C SER A 83 -8.74 14.48 6.90
N ILE A 84 -8.25 14.90 5.75
CA ILE A 84 -7.31 16.01 5.63
C ILE A 84 -8.00 17.12 4.85
N GLU A 85 -8.16 18.28 5.47
CA GLU A 85 -8.76 19.46 4.88
C GLU A 85 -7.72 20.56 4.77
N THR A 86 -7.57 21.14 3.59
CA THR A 86 -6.76 22.35 3.40
C THR A 86 -7.70 23.53 3.27
N ASN A 87 -7.73 24.40 4.28
CA ASN A 87 -8.72 25.49 4.36
C ASN A 87 -8.15 26.85 3.94
N TYR A 88 -9.00 27.88 4.07
CA TYR A 88 -8.60 29.30 3.98
C TYR A 88 -7.58 29.61 5.08
N ASP A 89 -6.55 30.41 4.76
CA ASP A 89 -5.42 30.78 5.64
C ASP A 89 -4.22 29.80 5.66
N ASN A 90 -4.01 29.04 4.57
CA ASN A 90 -2.77 28.26 4.37
C ASN A 90 -2.50 27.28 5.53
N LYS A 91 -3.54 26.61 6.03
CA LYS A 91 -3.48 25.62 7.11
C LYS A 91 -4.04 24.27 6.66
N THR A 92 -3.55 23.23 7.31
CA THR A 92 -3.98 21.84 7.08
C THR A 92 -4.60 21.29 8.35
N CYS A 93 -5.85 20.85 8.26
CA CYS A 93 -6.57 20.21 9.35
C CYS A 93 -6.60 18.69 9.13
N LEU A 94 -6.07 17.93 10.09
CA LEU A 94 -6.14 16.48 10.14
C LEU A 94 -7.21 16.09 11.17
N ARG A 95 -8.20 15.30 10.77
CA ARG A 95 -9.22 14.71 11.66
C ARG A 95 -9.22 13.20 11.53
N VAL A 96 -9.28 12.50 12.66
CA VAL A 96 -9.37 11.04 12.72
C VAL A 96 -10.69 10.65 13.35
N TYR A 97 -11.38 9.70 12.73
CA TYR A 97 -12.68 9.21 13.20
C TYR A 97 -12.64 7.71 13.43
N LYS A 98 -13.17 7.27 14.57
CA LYS A 98 -13.47 5.87 14.89
C LYS A 98 -14.96 5.75 15.14
N ASN A 99 -15.61 4.76 14.55
CA ASN A 99 -17.06 4.54 14.67
C ASN A 99 -17.90 5.80 14.37
N ASN A 100 -17.54 6.53 13.30
CA ASN A 100 -18.16 7.80 12.88
C ASN A 100 -18.08 8.97 13.89
N LYS A 101 -17.32 8.84 14.99
CA LYS A 101 -17.05 9.92 15.93
C LYS A 101 -15.64 10.45 15.70
N VAL A 102 -15.46 11.77 15.82
CA VAL A 102 -14.13 12.36 15.85
C VAL A 102 -13.46 11.88 17.13
N VAL A 103 -12.32 11.21 16.99
CA VAL A 103 -11.47 10.83 18.13
C VAL A 103 -10.53 11.98 18.43
N GLU A 104 -9.87 12.51 17.39
CA GLU A 104 -8.92 13.60 17.54
C GLU A 104 -8.84 14.49 16.29
N GLN A 105 -8.26 15.69 16.48
CA GLN A 105 -8.03 16.68 15.44
C GLN A 105 -6.75 17.48 15.69
N TRP A 106 -5.98 17.73 14.62
CA TRP A 106 -4.81 18.61 14.63
C TRP A 106 -4.90 19.64 13.51
N ASN A 107 -4.33 20.82 13.74
CA ASN A 107 -4.16 21.85 12.74
C ASN A 107 -2.65 22.13 12.59
N PHE A 108 -2.14 22.02 11.37
CA PHE A 108 -0.75 22.29 11.01
C PHE A 108 -0.67 23.56 10.16
N ASN A 109 0.49 24.23 10.19
CA ASN A 109 0.72 25.33 9.27
C ASN A 109 1.02 24.78 7.87
N GLY A 110 0.69 25.59 6.87
CA GLY A 110 0.92 25.26 5.48
C GLY A 110 -0.15 24.38 4.85
N LYS A 111 0.05 24.15 3.55
CA LYS A 111 -0.80 23.31 2.71
C LYS A 111 -0.28 21.89 2.68
N TYR A 112 -1.17 20.92 2.71
CA TYR A 112 -0.84 19.52 2.56
C TYR A 112 -0.09 19.26 1.24
N ILE A 113 1.06 18.57 1.29
CA ILE A 113 1.95 18.43 0.14
C ILE A 113 1.56 17.24 -0.77
N SER A 114 0.75 16.30 -0.31
CA SER A 114 0.57 15.06 -1.07
C SER A 114 -0.77 14.99 -1.79
N SER A 115 -0.77 14.46 -3.01
CA SER A 115 -1.98 13.91 -3.64
C SER A 115 -2.29 12.50 -3.12
N LYS A 116 -1.35 11.89 -2.38
CA LYS A 116 -1.48 10.57 -1.77
C LYS A 116 -2.00 10.67 -0.34
N PRO A 117 -2.47 9.55 0.23
CA PRO A 117 -2.74 9.44 1.65
C PRO A 117 -1.55 9.90 2.50
N PRO A 118 -1.78 10.33 3.76
CA PRO A 118 -0.68 10.45 4.72
C PRO A 118 0.00 9.09 4.85
N PHE A 119 1.26 9.04 5.28
CA PHE A 119 1.88 7.74 5.57
C PHE A 119 1.51 7.30 6.98
N TRP A 120 1.43 5.99 7.19
CA TRP A 120 1.16 5.44 8.52
C TRP A 120 1.93 4.15 8.79
N ASN A 121 2.28 3.93 10.05
CA ASN A 121 2.85 2.67 10.57
C ASN A 121 2.88 2.68 12.10
N ASP A 122 2.85 1.50 12.69
CA ASP A 122 3.20 1.28 14.09
C ASP A 122 4.74 1.25 14.20
N VAL A 123 5.33 2.43 14.40
CA VAL A 123 6.80 2.59 14.38
C VAL A 123 7.44 2.22 15.70
N ASP A 124 6.70 2.34 16.81
CA ASP A 124 7.17 1.99 18.16
C ASP A 124 6.65 0.62 18.66
N THR A 125 5.96 -0.13 17.78
CA THR A 125 5.49 -1.52 17.99
C THR A 125 4.50 -1.67 19.14
N ASP A 126 3.71 -0.62 19.37
CA ASP A 126 2.78 -0.55 20.48
C ASP A 126 1.33 -0.93 20.11
N GLY A 127 1.13 -1.35 18.86
CA GLY A 127 -0.14 -1.80 18.29
C GLY A 127 -0.95 -0.67 17.64
N PHE A 128 -0.52 0.59 17.76
CA PHE A 128 -1.21 1.74 17.19
C PHE A 128 -0.33 2.42 16.13
N ALA A 129 -0.92 2.77 14.99
CA ALA A 129 -0.19 3.40 13.92
C ALA A 129 -0.06 4.92 14.10
N GLU A 130 1.15 5.43 13.91
CA GLU A 130 1.47 6.83 13.75
C GLU A 130 1.10 7.34 12.36
N LEU A 131 0.72 8.62 12.27
CA LEU A 131 0.44 9.32 11.02
C LEU A 131 1.52 10.35 10.72
N PHE A 132 2.07 10.30 9.50
CA PHE A 132 3.06 11.23 8.96
C PHE A 132 2.41 12.11 7.88
N VAL A 133 2.33 13.41 8.16
CA VAL A 133 1.66 14.42 7.33
C VAL A 133 2.65 15.51 6.94
N PHE A 134 2.79 15.73 5.64
CA PHE A 134 3.69 16.75 5.10
C PHE A 134 2.95 18.02 4.72
N THR A 135 3.46 19.17 5.13
CA THR A 135 2.91 20.50 4.81
C THR A 135 3.97 21.43 4.23
N ASN A 136 3.55 22.36 3.36
CA ASN A 136 4.40 23.42 2.80
C ASN A 136 3.91 24.78 3.29
N HIS A 137 4.82 25.55 3.87
CA HIS A 137 4.72 27.00 4.00
C HIS A 137 6.12 27.61 3.98
N ASP A 138 6.19 28.93 3.78
CA ASP A 138 7.44 29.70 3.84
C ASP A 138 8.58 29.11 3.00
N ASN A 139 8.24 28.58 1.82
CA ASN A 139 9.15 27.94 0.88
C ASN A 139 9.89 26.73 1.44
N LYS A 140 9.30 26.05 2.42
CA LYS A 140 9.86 24.89 3.10
C LYS A 140 8.83 23.79 3.22
N MET A 141 9.34 22.56 3.24
CA MET A 141 8.59 21.35 3.53
C MET A 141 8.76 21.00 5.00
N PHE A 142 7.65 20.67 5.66
CA PHE A 142 7.60 20.26 7.05
C PHE A 142 6.92 18.91 7.20
N LEU A 143 7.41 18.12 8.17
CA LEU A 143 6.82 16.87 8.60
C LEU A 143 6.12 17.05 9.96
N ASN A 144 4.91 16.51 10.04
CA ASN A 144 4.11 16.40 11.24
C ASN A 144 3.84 14.91 11.50
N CYS A 145 4.08 14.46 12.72
CA CYS A 145 3.93 13.08 13.17
C CYS A 145 3.07 13.03 14.44
N VAL A 146 1.97 12.29 14.39
CA VAL A 146 1.03 12.14 15.51
C VAL A 146 0.59 10.69 15.64
N SER A 147 0.37 10.22 16.87
CA SER A 147 -0.26 8.93 17.15
C SER A 147 -1.70 9.19 17.58
N PRO A 148 -2.68 9.05 16.66
CA PRO A 148 -3.99 9.66 16.85
C PRO A 148 -4.85 8.95 17.89
N LEU A 149 -4.79 7.62 17.95
CA LEU A 149 -5.57 6.84 18.91
C LEU A 149 -4.97 6.89 20.32
N LYS A 150 -3.70 7.30 20.44
CA LYS A 150 -3.03 7.59 21.71
C LYS A 150 -3.11 9.05 22.13
N ASN A 151 -3.70 9.91 21.30
CA ASN A 151 -3.69 11.37 21.48
C ASN A 151 -2.28 11.91 21.82
N LYS A 152 -1.28 11.47 21.05
CA LYS A 152 0.13 11.81 21.28
C LYS A 152 0.67 12.57 20.08
N ILE A 153 1.25 13.73 20.34
CA ILE A 153 2.03 14.46 19.35
C ILE A 153 3.47 13.96 19.45
N LEU A 154 4.01 13.45 18.35
CA LEU A 154 5.38 12.96 18.29
C LEU A 154 6.30 14.01 17.71
N ARG A 155 5.86 14.67 16.63
CA ARG A 155 6.58 15.79 16.03
C ARG A 155 5.65 16.72 15.29
N ILE A 156 5.92 18.02 15.35
CA ILE A 156 5.18 19.05 14.62
C ILE A 156 6.19 19.98 14.00
N GLU A 157 5.94 20.37 12.75
CA GLU A 157 6.73 21.38 12.03
C GLU A 157 8.23 21.02 11.96
N ARG A 158 8.55 19.73 11.77
CA ARG A 158 9.94 19.34 11.51
C ARG A 158 10.31 19.73 10.09
N GLU A 159 11.15 20.74 9.95
CA GLU A 159 11.68 21.14 8.65
C GLU A 159 12.41 19.97 7.98
N ILE A 160 12.06 19.69 6.72
CA ILE A 160 12.64 18.62 5.91
C ILE A 160 13.64 19.19 4.91
N CYS A 161 13.20 20.15 4.11
CA CYS A 161 14.03 20.85 3.14
C CYS A 161 13.34 22.10 2.62
N ASP A 162 14.09 22.94 1.91
CA ASP A 162 13.50 23.98 1.08
C ASP A 162 12.64 23.36 -0.03
N TYR A 163 11.46 23.94 -0.26
CA TYR A 163 10.58 23.58 -1.35
C TYR A 163 9.72 24.78 -1.77
N ILE A 164 9.94 25.26 -2.99
CA ILE A 164 9.19 26.35 -3.62
C ILE A 164 8.29 25.74 -4.69
N PRO A 165 6.96 25.72 -4.52
CA PRO A 165 6.05 25.18 -5.53
C PRO A 165 6.14 25.94 -6.85
N PHE A 166 5.98 25.22 -7.96
CA PHE A 166 5.88 25.83 -9.28
C PHE A 166 4.55 26.57 -9.44
N GLY A 167 4.58 27.89 -9.27
CA GLY A 167 3.39 28.74 -9.34
C GLY A 167 2.41 28.47 -8.19
N LYS A 168 1.17 28.09 -8.52
CA LYS A 168 0.14 27.73 -7.52
C LYS A 168 -0.05 26.22 -7.37
N THR A 169 0.65 25.43 -8.15
CA THR A 169 0.53 23.98 -8.18
C THR A 169 1.64 23.36 -7.35
N ASN A 170 1.25 22.45 -6.46
CA ASN A 170 2.21 21.57 -5.83
C ASN A 170 2.55 20.45 -6.80
N ASP A 171 3.81 20.40 -7.20
CA ASP A 171 4.40 19.42 -8.10
C ASP A 171 5.38 18.47 -7.38
N CYS A 172 5.43 18.53 -6.05
CA CYS A 172 6.23 17.63 -5.24
C CYS A 172 5.45 16.34 -5.00
N GLN A 173 6.05 15.23 -5.39
CA GLN A 173 5.57 13.89 -5.07
C GLN A 173 6.34 13.36 -3.86
N LEU A 174 5.59 13.01 -2.83
CA LEU A 174 6.12 12.30 -1.67
C LEU A 174 5.74 10.83 -1.77
N ASN A 175 6.71 9.96 -1.50
CA ASN A 175 6.51 8.52 -1.53
C ASN A 175 7.24 7.84 -0.38
N TYR A 176 6.57 6.84 0.17
CA TYR A 176 7.11 5.94 1.16
C TYR A 176 8.13 4.98 0.54
N CYS A 177 9.23 4.76 1.26
CA CYS A 177 10.25 3.77 0.92
C CYS A 177 10.28 2.61 1.91
N GLY A 178 9.98 2.86 3.19
CA GLY A 178 10.13 1.85 4.22
C GLY A 178 10.06 2.39 5.64
N TYR A 179 9.84 1.48 6.61
CA TYR A 179 10.13 1.70 8.02
C TYR A 179 11.10 0.62 8.46
N PHE A 180 12.29 1.02 8.92
CA PHE A 180 13.37 0.11 9.28
C PHE A 180 14.00 0.59 10.57
N ASP A 181 14.37 -0.34 11.46
CA ASP A 181 15.11 -0.05 12.69
C ASP A 181 16.61 -0.29 12.42
N GLU A 182 17.24 0.65 11.74
CA GLU A 182 18.65 0.52 11.33
C GLU A 182 19.59 0.74 12.52
N ASN A 183 19.18 1.56 13.48
CA ASN A 183 19.98 1.86 14.66
C ASN A 183 19.80 0.83 15.82
N LYS A 184 18.81 -0.05 15.73
CA LYS A 184 18.45 -1.12 16.68
C LYS A 184 18.00 -0.60 18.05
N ASP A 185 17.33 0.53 18.10
CA ASP A 185 16.75 1.11 19.32
C ASP A 185 15.30 0.64 19.57
N GLY A 186 14.74 -0.17 18.66
CA GLY A 186 13.39 -0.70 18.73
C GLY A 186 12.32 0.22 18.13
N ILE A 187 12.69 1.40 17.64
CA ILE A 187 11.81 2.34 16.95
C ILE A 187 12.24 2.44 15.49
N LYS A 188 11.33 2.13 14.58
CA LYS A 188 11.64 2.16 13.15
C LYS A 188 11.79 3.60 12.66
N GLU A 189 12.89 3.90 11.96
CA GLU A 189 13.04 5.12 11.20
C GLU A 189 12.14 5.14 9.97
N PHE A 190 11.66 6.33 9.62
CA PHE A 190 10.78 6.55 8.48
C PHE A 190 11.57 6.96 7.24
N TYR A 191 11.57 6.11 6.22
CA TYR A 191 12.23 6.35 4.94
C TYR A 191 11.23 6.77 3.86
N PHE A 192 11.52 7.88 3.20
CA PHE A 192 10.70 8.43 2.13
C PHE A 192 11.54 9.18 1.10
N PHE A 193 10.95 9.53 -0.03
CA PHE A 193 11.57 10.46 -0.97
C PHE A 193 10.63 11.59 -1.34
N ALA A 194 11.22 12.73 -1.67
CA ALA A 194 10.56 13.84 -2.33
C ALA A 194 11.11 13.96 -3.75
N ASN A 195 10.21 14.02 -4.73
CA ASN A 195 10.56 14.19 -6.14
C ASN A 195 9.72 15.31 -6.73
N THR A 196 10.36 16.38 -7.21
CA THR A 196 9.70 17.50 -7.90
C THR A 196 9.95 17.48 -9.40
N GLY A 197 8.91 17.86 -10.15
CA GLY A 197 8.99 18.11 -11.59
C GLY A 197 9.60 19.48 -11.91
N PHE A 198 8.73 20.49 -12.05
CA PHE A 198 9.06 21.84 -12.50
C PHE A 198 9.75 22.70 -11.43
N SER A 199 9.55 22.40 -10.15
CA SER A 199 10.24 23.09 -9.04
C SER A 199 11.72 22.75 -8.95
N VAL A 200 12.21 21.78 -9.75
CA VAL A 200 13.59 21.28 -9.85
C VAL A 200 14.09 20.56 -8.58
N GLN A 201 13.81 21.10 -7.39
CA GLN A 201 14.14 20.52 -6.09
C GLN A 201 12.94 20.60 -5.13
N PRO A 202 12.83 19.67 -4.17
CA PRO A 202 13.76 18.57 -3.89
C PRO A 202 13.60 17.34 -4.81
N ARG A 203 14.75 16.68 -5.09
CA ARG A 203 14.83 15.30 -5.63
C ARG A 203 15.77 14.49 -4.74
N LYS A 204 15.23 14.00 -3.61
CA LYS A 204 16.04 13.44 -2.52
C LYS A 204 15.34 12.30 -1.79
N MET A 205 16.15 11.38 -1.30
CA MET A 205 15.78 10.39 -0.30
C MET A 205 16.00 10.97 1.10
N PHE A 206 15.15 10.58 2.04
CA PHE A 206 15.18 10.99 3.44
C PHE A 206 15.00 9.78 4.34
N ALA A 207 15.64 9.81 5.51
CA ALA A 207 15.38 8.92 6.62
C ALA A 207 15.21 9.76 7.88
N TYR A 208 14.10 9.59 8.58
CA TYR A 208 13.80 10.33 9.80
C TYR A 208 13.80 9.40 11.01
N ASP A 209 14.75 9.64 11.91
CA ASP A 209 14.83 9.03 13.22
C ASP A 209 14.00 9.85 14.20
N LEU A 210 12.87 9.27 14.64
CA LEU A 210 11.91 9.92 15.50
C LEU A 210 12.44 10.09 16.94
N VAL A 211 13.26 9.15 17.42
CA VAL A 211 13.80 9.14 18.78
C VAL A 211 14.85 10.23 18.94
N LYS A 212 15.77 10.32 17.96
CA LYS A 212 16.85 11.31 17.94
C LYS A 212 16.44 12.63 17.30
N ASP A 213 15.23 12.77 16.77
CA ASP A 213 14.77 13.93 15.97
C ASP A 213 15.77 14.31 14.85
N THR A 214 16.38 13.29 14.26
CA THR A 214 17.45 13.46 13.28
C THR A 214 16.95 13.10 11.90
N LEU A 215 17.15 14.02 10.95
CA LEU A 215 16.82 13.83 9.55
C LEU A 215 18.11 13.57 8.77
N TYR A 216 18.22 12.37 8.22
CA TYR A 216 19.23 12.02 7.23
C TYR A 216 18.64 12.22 5.84
N TYR A 217 19.48 12.59 4.89
CA TYR A 217 19.04 12.77 3.51
C TYR A 217 20.17 12.48 2.54
N SER A 218 19.80 12.12 1.32
CA SER A 218 20.77 11.94 0.26
C SER A 218 21.43 13.25 -0.15
N GLU A 219 22.63 13.12 -0.69
CA GLU A 219 23.31 14.21 -1.40
C GLU A 219 22.39 14.82 -2.47
N LYS A 220 22.75 16.03 -2.90
CA LYS A 220 22.00 16.73 -3.95
C LYS A 220 22.01 15.90 -5.23
N SER A 221 20.81 15.61 -5.73
CA SER A 221 20.59 14.90 -6.97
C SER A 221 19.74 15.73 -7.92
N CYS A 222 20.03 15.59 -9.22
CA CYS A 222 19.14 16.03 -10.28
C CYS A 222 18.34 14.87 -10.89
N ALA A 223 18.73 13.62 -10.64
CA ALA A 223 17.94 12.45 -11.03
C ALA A 223 16.61 12.44 -10.27
N GLY A 224 15.50 12.29 -11.02
CA GLY A 224 14.21 12.04 -10.41
C GLY A 224 14.23 10.72 -9.65
N VAL A 225 13.62 10.68 -8.47
CA VAL A 225 13.50 9.45 -7.67
C VAL A 225 12.11 8.86 -7.90
N GLU A 226 12.03 7.63 -8.40
CA GLU A 226 10.76 6.93 -8.61
C GLU A 226 10.88 5.43 -8.33
N LYS A 227 9.77 4.82 -7.89
CA LYS A 227 9.63 3.37 -7.70
C LYS A 227 10.75 2.77 -6.84
N VAL A 228 10.96 3.38 -5.68
CA VAL A 228 11.98 2.92 -4.74
C VAL A 228 11.59 1.55 -4.16
N LEU A 229 12.50 0.60 -4.25
CA LEU A 229 12.46 -0.70 -3.61
C LEU A 229 13.59 -0.76 -2.58
N ALA A 230 13.26 -1.11 -1.34
CA ALA A 230 14.24 -1.35 -0.30
C ALA A 230 14.62 -2.84 -0.25
N ASP A 231 15.90 -3.15 -0.09
CA ASP A 231 16.41 -4.51 0.07
C ASP A 231 17.66 -4.54 0.96
N TYR A 232 17.87 -5.63 1.69
CA TYR A 232 19.08 -5.84 2.46
C TYR A 232 20.13 -6.55 1.63
N GLY A 233 21.32 -5.95 1.51
CA GLY A 233 22.40 -6.49 0.71
C GLY A 233 22.85 -7.85 1.23
N SER A 234 22.82 -8.87 0.38
CA SER A 234 23.18 -10.26 0.75
C SER A 234 24.58 -10.45 1.36
N LYS A 235 25.51 -9.50 1.14
CA LYS A 235 26.90 -9.58 1.62
C LYS A 235 27.20 -8.70 2.83
N THR A 236 26.64 -7.50 2.87
CA THR A 236 26.95 -6.51 3.90
C THR A 236 25.84 -6.36 4.93
N ASN A 237 24.64 -6.87 4.62
CA ASN A 237 23.42 -6.68 5.41
C ASN A 237 23.08 -5.20 5.62
N ASP A 238 23.53 -4.33 4.71
CA ASP A 238 23.15 -2.92 4.69
C ASP A 238 21.81 -2.76 3.97
N LEU A 239 21.00 -1.81 4.43
CA LEU A 239 19.78 -1.40 3.76
C LEU A 239 20.11 -0.61 2.49
N ASN A 240 19.68 -1.13 1.35
CA ASN A 240 19.89 -0.53 0.03
C ASN A 240 18.55 -0.09 -0.57
N PHE A 241 18.60 0.96 -1.38
CA PHE A 241 17.43 1.46 -2.11
C PHE A 241 17.69 1.40 -3.62
N LEU A 242 16.87 0.64 -4.32
CA LEU A 242 16.86 0.55 -5.78
C LEU A 242 15.80 1.49 -6.30
N THR A 243 16.19 2.39 -7.21
CA THR A 243 15.29 3.40 -7.78
C THR A 243 15.40 3.40 -9.30
N VAL A 244 14.39 3.97 -9.95
CA VAL A 244 14.45 4.31 -11.37
C VAL A 244 14.58 5.82 -11.49
N SER A 245 15.44 6.28 -12.42
CA SER A 245 15.57 7.69 -12.78
C SER A 245 14.78 7.99 -14.05
N ASN A 246 14.13 9.14 -14.09
CA ASN A 246 13.47 9.69 -15.26
C ASN A 246 14.02 11.08 -15.63
N ALA A 247 13.70 11.53 -16.84
CA ALA A 247 14.08 12.85 -17.36
C ALA A 247 15.60 13.12 -17.33
N VAL A 248 16.37 12.23 -17.97
CA VAL A 248 17.84 12.31 -18.06
C VAL A 248 18.32 13.48 -18.93
N GLY A 249 19.44 14.12 -18.56
CA GLY A 249 20.10 15.18 -19.32
C GLY A 249 19.62 16.61 -19.04
N ASN A 250 18.89 16.86 -17.94
CA ASN A 250 18.43 18.20 -17.56
C ASN A 250 19.40 18.94 -16.63
N CYS A 251 20.43 18.27 -16.09
CA CYS A 251 21.46 18.93 -15.30
C CYS A 251 22.85 18.81 -15.90
N ASP A 252 23.70 19.78 -15.57
CA ASP A 252 25.14 19.66 -15.80
C ASP A 252 25.79 18.71 -14.79
N GLY A 253 27.04 18.33 -15.05
CA GLY A 253 27.81 17.44 -14.17
C GLY A 253 28.31 18.11 -12.89
N THR A 254 27.79 19.26 -12.48
CA THR A 254 28.24 19.98 -11.28
C THR A 254 27.59 19.47 -9.99
N VAL A 255 26.52 18.68 -10.11
CA VAL A 255 25.87 18.02 -8.97
C VAL A 255 26.49 16.64 -8.70
N PRO A 256 26.59 16.19 -7.44
CA PRO A 256 27.17 14.88 -7.09
C PRO A 256 26.50 13.71 -7.83
N TYR A 257 25.18 13.78 -8.02
CA TYR A 257 24.40 12.78 -8.74
C TYR A 257 23.61 13.46 -9.88
N SER A 258 24.19 13.43 -11.09
CA SER A 258 23.54 13.94 -12.29
C SER A 258 22.43 12.99 -12.75
N ASP A 259 21.43 13.53 -13.44
CA ASP A 259 20.37 12.75 -14.07
C ASP A 259 20.82 11.95 -15.30
N MET A 260 22.10 12.02 -15.70
CA MET A 260 22.67 11.15 -16.73
C MET A 260 22.85 9.70 -16.29
N TYR A 261 22.75 9.42 -14.98
CA TYR A 261 22.90 8.09 -14.41
C TYR A 261 21.60 7.64 -13.73
N ALA A 262 21.34 6.33 -13.78
CA ALA A 262 20.14 5.73 -13.20
C ALA A 262 20.31 5.32 -11.71
N TRP A 263 21.51 5.48 -11.15
CA TRP A 263 21.80 5.18 -9.76
C TRP A 263 21.84 6.46 -8.91
N LEU A 264 21.35 6.31 -7.69
CA LEU A 264 21.45 7.27 -6.61
C LEU A 264 22.09 6.52 -5.45
N MET A 265 23.11 7.14 -4.82
CA MET A 265 23.87 6.67 -3.65
C MET A 265 23.76 5.18 -3.30
#